data_AF-A0A0F9FY46-F1
#
_entry.id   AF-A0A0F9FY46-F1
#
_cell.length_a   1.000
_cell.length_b   1.000
_cell.length_c   1.000
_cell.angle_alpha   90.00
_cell.angle_beta   90.00
_cell.angle_gamma   90.00
#
_symmetry.space_group_name_H-M   'P 1'
#
loop_
_entity.id
_entity.type
_entity.pdbx_description
1 polymer ?
#
loop_
_entity_poly.entity_id
_entity_poly.type
_entity_poly.pdbx_seq_one_letter_code
_entity_poly.pdbx_strand_id
1 'polypeptide(L)'
;MKSSKEDPLVWLYNTPKNDIKDIISTVDSILLKLGYEIRTLVLSSNYNLFDVIESRSFKNFNYKKKKLGKNLYSFKLNKKFRGRKQVRESRFIIFKHSNPFIYILLTHENNTVFRFDIISFINKFYPKIARTYIDSKYMKVIFLNLEKKIEDVSIRINRISTQSRITNKEARKQYESGLKWTDISYKEMFQKVEENDEWIKSIYFTFIGTEGVISKKNKDFLDITCQISRNGVFKCNKKLTFFYNTIVDDIINKAINDLNLLDNRQRIKEEKFKPKPIVIEYKIDLFKDSSQNKRLIEVLQGIPYSSLSVSHSNPYLSCSYVDFKDGSSYDIWILSNNEITIIPQMRSTYASLERLNHYIFIGLREGTIKNYIM
;
A
#
# COMPACT_ATOMS: atom_id res chain seq x y z
N MET A 1 -21.58 -28.53 -21.92
CA MET A 1 -21.59 -27.71 -20.67
C MET A 1 -20.49 -28.25 -19.75
N LYS A 2 -19.37 -27.54 -19.60
CA LYS A 2 -18.36 -27.91 -18.58
C LYS A 2 -18.99 -27.66 -17.21
N SER A 3 -19.17 -28.69 -16.39
CA SER A 3 -19.56 -28.49 -14.99
C SER A 3 -18.53 -27.56 -14.37
N SER A 4 -18.96 -26.38 -13.93
CA SER A 4 -18.08 -25.51 -13.16
C SER A 4 -17.79 -26.26 -11.87
N LYS A 5 -16.56 -26.80 -11.72
CA LYS A 5 -16.07 -27.23 -10.41
C LYS A 5 -16.40 -26.09 -9.44
N GLU A 6 -17.23 -26.38 -8.44
CA GLU A 6 -17.55 -25.39 -7.41
C GLU A 6 -16.23 -24.88 -6.85
N ASP A 7 -16.09 -23.56 -6.80
CA ASP A 7 -14.92 -22.94 -6.20
C ASP A 7 -14.83 -23.46 -4.76
N PRO A 8 -13.77 -24.21 -4.40
CA PRO A 8 -13.69 -24.89 -3.12
C PRO A 8 -13.60 -23.89 -1.95
N LEU A 9 -13.50 -22.58 -2.23
CA LEU A 9 -13.51 -21.49 -1.26
C LEU A 9 -14.85 -20.76 -1.19
N VAL A 10 -15.91 -21.22 -1.86
CA VAL A 10 -17.24 -20.60 -1.80
C VAL A 10 -17.75 -20.46 -0.36
N TRP A 11 -17.44 -21.42 0.51
CA TRP A 11 -17.83 -21.41 1.91
C TRP A 11 -17.12 -20.31 2.73
N LEU A 12 -15.88 -19.94 2.38
CA LEU A 12 -15.16 -18.81 3.00
C LEU A 12 -15.99 -17.52 2.94
N TYR A 13 -16.71 -17.32 1.84
CA TYR A 13 -17.52 -16.12 1.58
C TYR A 13 -18.98 -16.25 2.02
N ASN A 14 -19.42 -17.42 2.47
CA ASN A 14 -20.84 -17.69 2.71
C ASN A 14 -21.16 -18.16 4.12
N THR A 15 -20.21 -18.76 4.83
CA THR A 15 -20.42 -19.26 6.18
C THR A 15 -20.30 -18.11 7.18
N PRO A 16 -21.27 -17.94 8.10
CA PRO A 16 -21.16 -16.99 9.21
C PRO A 16 -19.85 -17.20 9.99
N LYS A 17 -19.34 -16.11 10.56
CA LYS A 17 -18.09 -16.07 11.31
C LYS A 17 -18.30 -15.24 12.56
N ASN A 18 -17.73 -15.70 13.67
CA ASN A 18 -17.86 -14.99 14.94
C ASN A 18 -17.03 -13.71 14.95
N ASP A 19 -15.77 -13.82 14.52
CA ASP A 19 -14.82 -12.72 14.50
C ASP A 19 -13.75 -12.89 13.41
N ILE A 20 -12.75 -12.01 13.44
CA ILE A 20 -11.60 -12.06 12.55
C ILE A 20 -10.74 -13.31 12.77
N LYS A 21 -10.56 -13.76 14.02
CA LYS A 21 -9.72 -14.91 14.35
C LYS A 21 -10.30 -16.18 13.75
N ASP A 22 -11.62 -16.30 13.75
CA ASP A 22 -12.36 -17.38 13.09
C ASP A 22 -12.11 -17.40 11.58
N ILE A 23 -12.09 -16.23 10.90
CA ILE A 23 -11.72 -16.16 9.47
C ILE A 23 -10.28 -16.60 9.25
N ILE A 24 -9.36 -16.04 10.02
CA ILE A 24 -7.93 -16.31 9.83
C ILE A 24 -7.65 -17.80 10.04
N SER A 25 -8.19 -18.40 11.11
CA SER A 25 -8.10 -19.83 11.41
C SER A 25 -8.75 -20.69 10.31
N THR A 26 -9.94 -20.29 9.88
CA THR A 26 -10.65 -20.89 8.75
C THR A 26 -9.76 -20.94 7.51
N VAL A 27 -9.15 -19.80 7.15
CA VAL A 27 -8.30 -19.68 5.96
C VAL A 27 -7.00 -20.46 6.13
N ASP A 28 -6.45 -20.56 7.33
CA ASP A 28 -5.28 -21.42 7.59
C ASP A 28 -5.58 -22.89 7.31
N SER A 29 -6.72 -23.39 7.79
CA SER A 29 -7.15 -24.76 7.53
C SER A 29 -7.32 -25.06 6.03
N ILE A 30 -7.72 -24.04 5.26
CA ILE A 30 -7.85 -24.10 3.80
C ILE A 30 -6.49 -24.14 3.12
N LEU A 31 -5.62 -23.19 3.47
CA LEU A 31 -4.35 -22.97 2.80
C LEU A 31 -3.46 -24.20 2.88
N LEU A 32 -3.51 -24.91 4.01
CA LEU A 32 -2.82 -26.19 4.21
C LEU A 32 -3.27 -27.28 3.22
N LYS A 33 -4.53 -27.28 2.77
CA LYS A 33 -5.11 -28.35 1.96
C LYS A 33 -5.09 -28.08 0.46
N LEU A 34 -5.25 -26.83 0.05
CA LEU A 34 -5.57 -26.48 -1.34
C LEU A 34 -4.50 -25.65 -2.06
N GLY A 35 -3.49 -25.15 -1.33
CA GLY A 35 -2.37 -24.40 -1.93
C GLY A 35 -2.76 -23.07 -2.58
N TYR A 36 -3.90 -22.48 -2.20
CA TYR A 36 -4.29 -21.16 -2.67
C TYR A 36 -3.37 -20.06 -2.13
N GLU A 37 -3.44 -18.88 -2.75
CA GLU A 37 -2.74 -17.70 -2.29
C GLU A 37 -3.76 -16.69 -1.79
N ILE A 38 -3.56 -16.23 -0.56
CA ILE A 38 -4.40 -15.19 0.02
C ILE A 38 -3.73 -13.86 -0.18
N ARG A 39 -4.49 -12.89 -0.68
CA ARG A 39 -4.11 -11.50 -0.81
C ARG A 39 -4.81 -10.68 0.24
N THR A 40 -4.08 -9.76 0.83
CA THR A 40 -4.59 -8.81 1.80
C THR A 40 -4.24 -7.39 1.41
N LEU A 41 -5.09 -6.46 1.84
CA LEU A 41 -4.92 -5.03 1.64
C LEU A 41 -5.41 -4.30 2.89
N VAL A 42 -4.59 -3.39 3.41
CA VAL A 42 -4.96 -2.49 4.50
C VAL A 42 -5.57 -1.22 3.90
N LEU A 43 -6.75 -0.87 4.40
CA LEU A 43 -7.56 0.26 3.97
C LEU A 43 -7.78 1.20 5.14
N SER A 44 -7.74 2.50 4.86
CA SER A 44 -8.00 3.56 5.83
C SER A 44 -9.23 4.37 5.43
N SER A 45 -10.10 4.68 6.39
CA SER A 45 -11.31 5.49 6.16
C SER A 45 -11.76 6.17 7.45
N ASN A 46 -11.91 7.49 7.41
CA ASN A 46 -12.51 8.28 8.51
C ASN A 46 -14.04 8.12 8.61
N TYR A 47 -14.62 7.37 7.67
CA TYR A 47 -16.03 7.03 7.62
C TYR A 47 -16.22 5.54 7.86
N ASN A 48 -17.45 5.13 8.18
CA ASN A 48 -17.80 3.73 8.08
C ASN A 48 -17.65 3.26 6.62
N LEU A 49 -16.64 2.42 6.35
CA LEU A 49 -16.30 1.95 5.01
C LEU A 49 -17.49 1.27 4.31
N PHE A 50 -18.32 0.53 5.06
CA PHE A 50 -19.47 -0.16 4.48
C PHE A 50 -20.53 0.81 3.97
N ASP A 51 -20.80 1.88 4.74
CA ASP A 51 -21.75 2.93 4.36
C ASP A 51 -21.21 3.72 3.16
N VAL A 52 -19.90 3.96 3.11
CA VAL A 52 -19.24 4.58 1.94
C VAL A 52 -19.44 3.74 0.68
N ILE A 53 -19.25 2.41 0.77
CA ILE A 53 -19.44 1.50 -0.35
C ILE A 53 -20.90 1.50 -0.83
N GLU A 54 -21.86 1.61 0.08
CA GLU A 54 -23.30 1.63 -0.23
C GLU A 54 -23.78 2.98 -0.75
N SER A 55 -23.11 4.08 -0.39
CA SER A 55 -23.49 5.43 -0.80
C SER A 55 -23.34 5.73 -2.30
N ARG A 56 -22.66 4.86 -3.07
CA ARG A 56 -22.38 5.08 -4.49
C ARG A 56 -22.50 3.79 -5.30
N SER A 57 -23.15 3.90 -6.45
CA SER A 57 -23.18 2.86 -7.48
C SER A 57 -22.36 3.31 -8.70
N PHE A 58 -21.75 2.35 -9.40
CA PHE A 58 -20.95 2.63 -10.59
C PHE A 58 -21.44 1.78 -11.76
N LYS A 59 -21.67 2.38 -12.94
CA LYS A 59 -22.24 1.67 -14.11
C LYS A 59 -21.53 0.36 -14.47
N ASN A 60 -20.21 0.28 -14.25
CA ASN A 60 -19.40 -0.88 -14.61
C ASN A 60 -19.20 -1.89 -13.46
N PHE A 61 -19.73 -1.62 -12.26
CA PHE A 61 -19.59 -2.48 -11.09
C PHE A 61 -20.95 -2.72 -10.46
N ASN A 62 -21.28 -3.99 -10.26
CA ASN A 62 -22.40 -4.41 -9.42
C ASN A 62 -21.86 -5.32 -8.33
N TYR A 63 -22.37 -5.23 -7.11
CA TYR A 63 -21.93 -6.11 -6.03
C TYR A 63 -23.11 -6.57 -5.18
N LYS A 64 -22.94 -7.74 -4.56
CA LYS A 64 -23.80 -8.21 -3.47
C LYS A 64 -22.99 -8.23 -2.18
N LYS A 65 -23.47 -7.55 -1.14
CA LYS A 65 -22.90 -7.55 0.21
C LYS A 65 -23.64 -8.58 1.06
N LYS A 66 -22.91 -9.43 1.79
CA LYS A 66 -23.47 -10.38 2.76
C LYS A 66 -22.75 -10.21 4.09
N LYS A 67 -23.51 -10.10 5.18
CA LYS A 67 -22.95 -10.04 6.54
C LYS A 67 -22.49 -11.44 6.93
N LEU A 68 -21.23 -11.58 7.34
CA LEU A 68 -20.73 -12.84 7.90
C LEU A 68 -20.64 -12.78 9.43
N GLY A 69 -20.39 -11.61 10.00
CA GLY A 69 -20.26 -11.43 11.45
C GLY A 69 -20.38 -9.97 11.87
N LYS A 70 -19.98 -9.67 13.12
CA LYS A 70 -19.93 -8.28 13.61
C LYS A 70 -18.82 -7.52 12.88
N ASN A 71 -19.18 -6.42 12.20
CA ASN A 71 -18.25 -5.59 11.41
C ASN A 71 -17.47 -6.35 10.33
N LEU A 72 -18.09 -7.37 9.76
CA LEU A 72 -17.47 -8.29 8.83
C LEU A 72 -18.44 -8.68 7.71
N TYR A 73 -18.04 -8.42 6.47
CA TYR A 73 -18.88 -8.62 5.29
C TYR A 73 -18.11 -9.26 4.14
N SER A 74 -18.77 -10.19 3.44
CA SER A 74 -18.33 -10.68 2.14
C SER A 74 -18.99 -9.91 1.00
N PHE A 75 -18.25 -9.80 -0.09
CA PHE A 75 -18.64 -9.11 -1.30
C PHE A 75 -18.47 -10.05 -2.49
N LYS A 76 -19.52 -10.17 -3.30
CA LYS A 76 -19.49 -10.76 -4.64
C LYS A 76 -19.60 -9.63 -5.65
N LEU A 77 -18.50 -9.28 -6.29
CA LEU A 77 -18.35 -8.15 -7.21
C LEU A 77 -18.34 -8.62 -8.66
N ASN A 78 -19.23 -8.05 -9.46
CA ASN A 78 -19.37 -8.26 -10.88
C ASN A 78 -18.92 -7.01 -11.64
N LYS A 79 -17.88 -7.15 -12.47
CA LYS A 79 -17.38 -6.08 -13.31
C LYS A 79 -17.76 -6.28 -14.78
N LYS A 80 -18.36 -5.26 -15.37
CA LYS A 80 -18.64 -5.17 -16.82
C LYS A 80 -17.48 -4.47 -17.53
N PHE A 81 -16.96 -5.07 -18.60
CA PHE A 81 -15.93 -4.45 -19.43
C PHE A 81 -16.59 -3.64 -20.56
N ARG A 82 -16.13 -2.41 -20.78
CA ARG A 82 -16.64 -1.58 -21.89
C ARG A 82 -16.44 -2.31 -23.22
N GLY A 83 -17.50 -2.35 -24.03
CA GLY A 83 -17.48 -3.00 -25.35
C GLY A 83 -17.47 -4.53 -25.32
N ARG A 84 -17.53 -5.19 -24.15
CA ARG A 84 -17.60 -6.65 -24.04
C ARG A 84 -18.84 -7.07 -23.25
N LYS A 85 -19.55 -8.09 -23.75
CA LYS A 85 -20.64 -8.75 -22.99
C LYS A 85 -20.14 -9.51 -21.75
N GLN A 86 -18.84 -9.79 -21.68
CA GLN A 86 -18.24 -10.57 -20.61
C GLN A 86 -18.28 -9.81 -19.28
N VAL A 87 -18.86 -10.46 -18.27
CA VAL A 87 -18.81 -10.04 -16.87
C VAL A 87 -17.78 -10.91 -16.16
N ARG A 88 -16.90 -10.29 -15.36
CA ARG A 88 -16.02 -11.05 -14.47
C ARG A 88 -16.51 -10.92 -13.04
N GLU A 89 -16.69 -12.06 -12.39
CA GLU A 89 -17.04 -12.14 -10.98
C GLU A 89 -15.75 -12.23 -10.15
N SER A 90 -15.78 -11.60 -8.97
CA SER A 90 -14.69 -11.62 -8.00
C SER A 90 -15.25 -11.61 -6.58
N ARG A 91 -14.54 -12.23 -5.63
CA ARG A 91 -14.97 -12.32 -4.23
C ARG A 91 -13.94 -11.79 -3.27
N PHE A 92 -14.38 -11.05 -2.26
CA PHE A 92 -13.50 -10.59 -1.19
C PHE A 92 -14.29 -10.40 0.10
N ILE A 93 -13.57 -10.37 1.21
CA ILE A 93 -14.09 -10.09 2.54
C ILE A 93 -13.47 -8.77 2.99
N ILE A 94 -14.26 -7.92 3.65
CA ILE A 94 -13.75 -6.76 4.38
C ILE A 94 -14.23 -6.87 5.83
N PHE A 95 -13.30 -6.64 6.75
CA PHE A 95 -13.62 -6.48 8.17
C PHE A 95 -12.99 -5.21 8.74
N LYS A 96 -13.65 -4.70 9.78
CA LYS A 96 -13.17 -3.55 10.55
C LYS A 96 -12.17 -4.01 11.60
N HIS A 97 -11.05 -3.29 11.71
CA HIS A 97 -10.07 -3.50 12.76
C HIS A 97 -10.57 -2.96 14.11
N SER A 98 -9.84 -3.21 15.20
CA SER A 98 -10.10 -2.59 16.51
C SER A 98 -9.96 -1.08 16.47
N ASN A 99 -8.98 -0.57 15.71
CA ASN A 99 -8.92 0.84 15.34
C ASN A 99 -10.09 1.18 14.40
N PRO A 100 -10.94 2.18 14.72
CA PRO A 100 -12.18 2.44 14.00
C PRO A 100 -11.99 2.93 12.56
N PHE A 101 -10.79 3.39 12.19
CA PHE A 101 -10.47 3.93 10.88
C PHE A 101 -9.74 2.94 9.97
N ILE A 102 -9.41 1.75 10.47
CA ILE A 102 -8.69 0.73 9.73
C ILE A 102 -9.62 -0.43 9.35
N TYR A 103 -9.47 -0.87 8.11
CA TYR A 103 -10.18 -2.00 7.54
C TYR A 103 -9.20 -2.90 6.81
N ILE A 104 -9.47 -4.20 6.82
CA ILE A 104 -8.64 -5.17 6.12
C ILE A 104 -9.50 -5.90 5.11
N LEU A 105 -9.01 -5.95 3.87
CA LEU A 105 -9.59 -6.70 2.78
C LEU A 105 -8.81 -7.99 2.60
N LEU A 106 -9.52 -9.12 2.46
CA LEU A 106 -8.95 -10.44 2.21
C LEU A 106 -9.60 -11.09 0.98
N THR A 107 -8.80 -11.71 0.12
CA THR A 107 -9.30 -12.46 -1.04
C THR A 107 -8.36 -13.58 -1.48
N HIS A 108 -8.89 -14.64 -2.09
CA HIS A 108 -8.11 -15.68 -2.76
C HIS A 108 -7.96 -15.43 -4.27
N GLU A 109 -8.58 -14.37 -4.79
CA GLU A 109 -8.59 -14.05 -6.21
C GLU A 109 -7.17 -13.84 -6.74
N ASN A 110 -6.91 -14.29 -7.98
CA ASN A 110 -5.61 -14.13 -8.61
C ASN A 110 -5.26 -12.64 -8.83
N ASN A 111 -3.98 -12.36 -9.12
CA ASN A 111 -3.48 -10.99 -9.24
C ASN A 111 -4.22 -10.15 -10.30
N THR A 112 -4.63 -10.77 -11.42
CA THR A 112 -5.35 -10.08 -12.50
C THR A 112 -6.72 -9.62 -12.02
N VAL A 113 -7.50 -10.52 -11.42
CA VAL A 113 -8.83 -10.20 -10.85
C VAL A 113 -8.69 -9.20 -9.71
N PHE A 114 -7.76 -9.42 -8.79
CA PHE A 114 -7.53 -8.54 -7.66
C PHE A 114 -7.17 -7.11 -8.10
N ARG A 115 -6.21 -6.95 -9.02
CA ARG A 115 -5.77 -5.62 -9.49
C ARG A 115 -6.84 -4.93 -10.32
N PHE A 116 -7.38 -5.64 -11.31
CA PHE A 116 -8.25 -5.01 -12.29
C PHE A 116 -9.69 -4.91 -11.83
N ASP A 117 -10.15 -5.71 -10.88
CA ASP A 117 -11.55 -5.69 -10.44
C ASP A 117 -11.64 -5.11 -9.04
N ILE A 118 -11.08 -5.78 -8.03
CA ILE A 118 -11.21 -5.39 -6.61
C ILE A 118 -10.52 -4.04 -6.32
N ILE A 119 -9.22 -3.90 -6.59
CA ILE A 119 -8.49 -2.64 -6.36
C ILE A 119 -9.12 -1.51 -7.19
N SER A 120 -9.52 -1.79 -8.42
CA SER A 120 -10.14 -0.78 -9.28
C SER A 120 -11.48 -0.28 -8.73
N PHE A 121 -12.26 -1.15 -8.08
CA PHE A 121 -13.51 -0.83 -7.41
C PHE A 121 -13.27 -0.01 -6.15
N ILE A 122 -12.35 -0.45 -5.28
CA ILE A 122 -11.99 0.28 -4.05
C ILE A 122 -11.49 1.70 -4.38
N ASN A 123 -10.65 1.85 -5.41
CA ASN A 123 -10.13 3.15 -5.83
C ASN A 123 -11.21 4.13 -6.31
N LYS A 124 -12.44 3.69 -6.61
CA LYS A 124 -13.55 4.59 -6.96
C LYS A 124 -14.13 5.35 -5.77
N PHE A 125 -13.81 4.93 -4.55
CA PHE A 125 -14.28 5.57 -3.32
C PHE A 125 -13.27 6.57 -2.74
N TYR A 126 -12.18 6.83 -3.45
CA TYR A 126 -11.28 7.93 -3.12
C TYR A 126 -12.06 9.27 -3.03
N PRO A 127 -11.77 10.15 -2.05
CA PRO A 127 -10.75 10.02 -1.00
C PRO A 127 -11.26 9.34 0.28
N LYS A 128 -12.53 8.93 0.32
CA LYS A 128 -13.16 8.39 1.54
C LYS A 128 -12.55 7.05 1.97
N ILE A 129 -12.08 6.26 1.00
CA ILE A 129 -11.28 5.06 1.24
C ILE A 129 -9.91 5.26 0.63
N ALA A 130 -8.88 5.10 1.46
CA ALA A 130 -7.47 5.17 1.09
C ALA A 130 -6.80 3.81 1.27
N ARG A 131 -5.69 3.60 0.55
CA ARG A 131 -4.86 2.39 0.66
C ARG A 131 -3.55 2.81 1.29
N THR A 132 -3.03 1.98 2.18
CA THR A 132 -1.73 2.23 2.80
C THR A 132 -0.59 2.02 1.81
N TYR A 133 0.33 2.99 1.71
CA TYR A 133 1.56 2.87 0.95
C TYR A 133 2.77 2.61 1.86
N ILE A 134 3.74 1.84 1.36
CA ILE A 134 4.90 1.40 2.13
C ILE A 134 6.18 1.70 1.34
N ASP A 135 7.04 2.53 1.91
CA ASP A 135 8.36 2.82 1.37
C ASP A 135 9.37 1.69 1.63
N SER A 136 10.50 1.72 0.94
CA SER A 136 11.51 0.66 1.00
C SER A 136 12.15 0.58 2.39
N LYS A 137 12.36 1.74 3.04
CA LYS A 137 12.84 1.81 4.42
C LYS A 137 11.92 1.08 5.39
N TYR A 138 10.61 1.25 5.27
CA TYR A 138 9.63 0.58 6.12
C TYR A 138 9.51 -0.91 5.78
N MET A 139 9.63 -1.30 4.50
CA MET A 139 9.76 -2.73 4.16
C MET A 139 10.93 -3.38 4.90
N LYS A 140 12.09 -2.72 4.97
CA LYS A 140 13.25 -3.22 5.73
C LYS A 140 12.94 -3.40 7.21
N VAL A 141 12.17 -2.49 7.82
CA VAL A 141 11.70 -2.61 9.21
C VAL A 141 10.83 -3.85 9.40
N ILE A 142 9.92 -4.15 8.46
CA ILE A 142 9.10 -5.37 8.53
C ILE A 142 9.98 -6.61 8.55
N PHE A 143 11.00 -6.70 7.69
CA PHE A 143 11.92 -7.84 7.68
C PHE A 143 12.75 -7.95 8.97
N LEU A 144 13.20 -6.82 9.52
CA LEU A 144 13.89 -6.80 10.82
C LEU A 144 12.98 -7.30 11.96
N ASN A 145 11.71 -6.93 11.95
CA ASN A 145 10.73 -7.39 12.93
C ASN A 145 10.39 -8.87 12.74
N LEU A 146 10.28 -9.33 11.49
CA LEU A 146 10.06 -10.73 11.16
C LEU A 146 11.21 -11.62 11.66
N GLU A 147 12.46 -11.25 11.38
CA GLU A 147 13.65 -11.98 11.81
C GLU A 147 13.71 -12.11 13.34
N LYS A 148 13.27 -11.08 14.08
CA LYS A 148 13.18 -11.13 15.56
C LYS A 148 12.08 -12.04 16.10
N LYS A 149 11.03 -12.31 15.31
CA LYS A 149 9.85 -13.08 15.74
C LYS A 149 9.99 -14.59 15.46
N ILE A 150 10.98 -15.01 14.67
CA ILE A 150 11.18 -16.42 14.32
C ILE A 150 12.61 -16.82 14.65
N GLU A 151 12.78 -17.63 15.70
CA GLU A 151 14.05 -18.28 16.02
C GLU A 151 14.36 -19.37 14.97
N ASP A 152 15.66 -19.61 14.72
CA ASP A 152 16.17 -20.70 13.86
C ASP A 152 15.70 -20.68 12.38
N VAL A 153 15.25 -19.53 11.91
CA VAL A 153 14.78 -19.35 10.53
C VAL A 153 15.37 -18.07 9.96
N SER A 154 15.95 -18.17 8.76
CA SER A 154 16.41 -17.02 8.00
C SER A 154 15.48 -16.71 6.83
N ILE A 155 15.43 -15.44 6.44
CA ILE A 155 14.55 -14.97 5.36
C ILE A 155 15.36 -14.84 4.07
N ARG A 156 14.92 -15.52 3.02
CA ARG A 156 15.50 -15.49 1.68
C ARG A 156 14.61 -14.77 0.70
N ILE A 157 15.20 -13.92 -0.14
CA ILE A 157 14.47 -13.19 -1.17
C ILE A 157 14.53 -13.98 -2.47
N ASN A 158 13.39 -14.56 -2.89
CA ASN A 158 13.29 -15.35 -4.12
C ASN A 158 13.12 -14.46 -5.35
N ARG A 159 12.38 -13.35 -5.20
CA ARG A 159 12.10 -12.42 -6.30
C ARG A 159 11.91 -11.00 -5.80
N ILE A 160 12.54 -10.06 -6.49
CA ILE A 160 12.37 -8.63 -6.23
C ILE A 160 12.02 -7.89 -7.51
N SER A 161 11.04 -6.99 -7.41
CA SER A 161 10.79 -5.97 -8.41
C SER A 161 11.24 -4.62 -7.88
N THR A 162 12.15 -3.99 -8.61
CA THR A 162 12.68 -2.66 -8.32
C THR A 162 12.38 -1.71 -9.47
N GLN A 163 12.61 -0.43 -9.22
CA GLN A 163 12.70 0.57 -10.27
C GLN A 163 13.86 1.50 -9.97
N SER A 164 14.45 1.97 -11.05
CA SER A 164 15.43 3.06 -11.07
C SER A 164 14.92 4.13 -12.04
N ARG A 165 15.51 5.32 -11.95
CA ARG A 165 15.22 6.39 -12.90
C ARG A 165 16.13 6.27 -14.11
N ILE A 166 15.58 6.52 -15.29
CA ILE A 166 16.40 6.60 -16.50
C ILE A 166 16.96 8.01 -16.57
N THR A 167 18.28 8.13 -16.56
CA THR A 167 18.99 9.41 -16.65
C THR A 167 19.22 9.86 -18.10
N ASN A 168 19.03 8.95 -19.07
CA ASN A 168 19.17 9.25 -20.49
C ASN A 168 17.99 10.11 -20.99
N LYS A 169 18.29 11.34 -21.45
CA LYS A 169 17.31 12.31 -21.96
C LYS A 169 16.59 11.86 -23.24
N GLU A 170 17.17 10.94 -24.01
CA GLU A 170 16.56 10.40 -25.23
C GLU A 170 15.56 9.25 -24.95
N ALA A 171 15.52 8.77 -23.70
CA ALA A 171 14.67 7.65 -23.35
C ALA A 171 13.19 8.06 -23.35
N ARG A 172 12.36 7.28 -24.05
CA ARG A 172 10.90 7.45 -24.06
C ARG A 172 10.22 7.08 -22.73
N LYS A 173 10.94 6.42 -21.83
CA LYS A 173 10.46 5.99 -20.51
C LYS A 173 11.19 6.78 -19.42
N GLN A 174 10.45 7.16 -18.39
CA GLN A 174 11.01 7.86 -17.21
C GLN A 174 11.67 6.90 -16.21
N TYR A 175 11.26 5.63 -16.22
CA TYR A 175 11.66 4.64 -15.24
C TYR A 175 12.07 3.34 -15.91
N GLU A 176 13.17 2.77 -15.42
CA GLU A 176 13.54 1.40 -15.69
C GLU A 176 12.93 0.51 -14.60
N SER A 177 12.57 -0.71 -14.96
CA SER A 177 11.98 -1.67 -14.02
C SER A 177 12.84 -2.92 -14.01
N GLY A 178 13.44 -3.20 -12.86
CA GLY A 178 14.20 -4.42 -12.62
C GLY A 178 13.29 -5.51 -12.09
N LEU A 179 13.44 -6.73 -12.60
CA LEU A 179 12.89 -7.93 -12.00
C LEU A 179 14.06 -8.92 -11.86
N LYS A 180 14.39 -9.28 -10.62
CA LYS A 180 15.53 -10.14 -10.30
C LYS A 180 15.02 -11.34 -9.50
N TRP A 181 15.52 -12.52 -9.83
CA TRP A 181 15.29 -13.77 -9.12
C TRP A 181 16.59 -14.07 -8.39
N THR A 182 16.50 -14.27 -7.08
CA THR A 182 17.66 -14.29 -6.19
C THR A 182 17.48 -15.37 -5.14
N ASP A 183 18.53 -15.61 -4.36
CA ASP A 183 18.45 -16.39 -3.11
C ASP A 183 19.33 -15.76 -2.02
N ILE A 184 19.29 -14.43 -1.97
CA ILE A 184 20.10 -13.63 -1.06
C ILE A 184 19.31 -13.26 0.20
N SER A 185 20.02 -12.89 1.25
CA SER A 185 19.39 -12.36 2.45
C SER A 185 18.69 -11.03 2.16
N TYR A 186 17.66 -10.69 2.94
CA TYR A 186 17.01 -9.39 2.79
C TYR A 186 17.98 -8.23 3.08
N LYS A 187 18.94 -8.40 4.01
CA LYS A 187 19.95 -7.39 4.37
C LYS A 187 20.81 -7.00 3.17
N GLU A 188 21.37 -8.01 2.49
CA GLU A 188 22.17 -7.83 1.28
C GLU A 188 21.34 -7.21 0.15
N MET A 189 20.09 -7.65 -0.03
CA MET A 189 19.18 -7.10 -1.03
C MET A 189 18.94 -5.60 -0.81
N PHE A 190 18.61 -5.18 0.42
CA PHE A 190 18.34 -3.77 0.71
C PHE A 190 19.58 -2.90 0.54
N GLN A 191 20.77 -3.43 0.87
CA GLN A 191 22.03 -2.74 0.61
C GLN A 191 22.24 -2.52 -0.89
N LYS A 192 22.07 -3.55 -1.72
CA LYS A 192 22.17 -3.44 -3.19
C LYS A 192 21.17 -2.44 -3.77
N VAL A 193 19.94 -2.40 -3.26
CA VAL A 193 18.92 -1.44 -3.71
C VAL A 193 19.35 -0.01 -3.38
N GLU A 194 19.87 0.22 -2.17
CA GLU A 194 20.34 1.53 -1.73
C GLU A 194 21.58 2.00 -2.52
N GLU A 195 22.54 1.12 -2.77
CA GLU A 195 23.75 1.40 -3.57
C GLU A 195 23.42 1.78 -5.03
N ASN A 196 22.36 1.21 -5.59
CA ASN A 196 21.96 1.46 -6.99
C ASN A 196 20.96 2.62 -7.14
N ASP A 197 20.65 3.37 -6.08
CA ASP A 197 19.58 4.40 -6.06
C ASP A 197 18.23 3.86 -6.62
N GLU A 198 17.96 2.57 -6.35
CA GLU A 198 16.72 1.90 -6.74
C GLU A 198 15.68 2.03 -5.61
N TRP A 199 14.41 1.87 -5.96
CA TRP A 199 13.36 1.68 -4.97
C TRP A 199 12.55 0.42 -5.23
N ILE A 200 12.03 -0.15 -4.15
CA ILE A 200 11.36 -1.45 -4.19
C ILE A 200 9.89 -1.26 -4.52
N LYS A 201 9.41 -2.03 -5.50
CA LYS A 201 7.97 -2.19 -5.81
C LYS A 201 7.35 -3.34 -5.05
N SER A 202 8.01 -4.51 -5.06
CA SER A 202 7.53 -5.70 -4.36
C SER A 202 8.65 -6.69 -4.11
N ILE A 203 8.56 -7.39 -2.99
CA ILE A 203 9.48 -8.46 -2.58
C ILE A 203 8.68 -9.73 -2.38
N TYR A 204 9.17 -10.83 -2.95
CA TYR A 204 8.73 -12.18 -2.65
C TYR A 204 9.85 -12.88 -1.89
N PHE A 205 9.48 -13.55 -0.81
CA PHE A 205 10.43 -14.17 0.09
C PHE A 205 9.88 -15.47 0.66
N THR A 206 10.81 -16.32 1.07
CA THR A 206 10.56 -17.58 1.76
C THR A 206 11.40 -17.64 3.03
N PHE A 207 11.04 -18.59 3.88
CA PHE A 207 11.76 -18.88 5.11
C PHE A 207 12.60 -20.14 4.89
N ILE A 208 13.86 -20.11 5.29
CA ILE A 208 14.74 -21.29 5.29
C ILE A 208 15.23 -21.54 6.71
N GLY A 209 15.46 -22.80 7.06
CA GLY A 209 16.03 -23.13 8.36
C GLY A 209 17.50 -22.72 8.44
N THR A 210 17.96 -22.37 9.64
CA THR A 210 19.40 -22.20 9.90
C THR A 210 20.09 -23.55 9.96
N GLU A 211 21.31 -23.65 9.41
CA GLU A 211 22.06 -24.90 9.31
C GLU A 211 22.16 -25.63 10.67
N GLY A 212 21.82 -26.91 10.68
CA GLY A 212 22.00 -27.82 11.83
C GLY A 212 20.91 -27.82 12.90
N VAL A 213 20.04 -26.81 12.97
CA VAL A 213 19.00 -26.72 14.02
C VAL A 213 17.71 -26.19 13.41
N ILE A 214 16.91 -27.07 12.80
CA ILE A 214 15.48 -26.76 12.57
C ILE A 214 14.71 -27.50 13.63
N SER A 215 14.28 -26.78 14.67
CA SER A 215 13.34 -27.34 15.64
C SER A 215 12.16 -27.97 14.89
N LYS A 216 11.64 -29.13 15.36
CA LYS A 216 10.46 -29.77 14.74
C LYS A 216 9.29 -28.79 14.56
N LYS A 217 9.21 -27.77 15.42
CA LYS A 217 8.21 -26.70 15.42
C LYS A 217 8.32 -25.74 14.23
N ASN A 218 9.52 -25.55 13.67
CA ASN A 218 9.77 -24.56 12.61
C ASN A 218 9.86 -25.16 11.20
N LYS A 219 9.82 -26.50 11.05
CA LYS A 219 9.75 -27.16 9.73
C LYS A 219 8.57 -26.70 8.88
N ASP A 220 7.45 -26.38 9.52
CA ASP A 220 6.24 -25.88 8.88
C ASP A 220 6.42 -24.54 8.14
N PHE A 221 7.50 -23.80 8.42
CA PHE A 221 7.76 -22.49 7.81
C PHE A 221 8.48 -22.59 6.47
N LEU A 222 9.14 -23.71 6.16
CA LEU A 222 10.04 -23.85 5.01
C LEU A 222 9.35 -23.71 3.64
N ASP A 223 8.03 -23.90 3.59
CA ASP A 223 7.23 -23.78 2.36
C ASP A 223 6.39 -22.50 2.27
N ILE A 224 6.54 -21.58 3.23
CA ILE A 224 5.76 -20.35 3.23
C ILE A 224 6.41 -19.36 2.25
N THR A 225 5.68 -19.00 1.22
CA THR A 225 6.00 -17.89 0.32
C THR A 225 5.13 -16.70 0.65
N CYS A 226 5.80 -15.58 0.91
CA CYS A 226 5.18 -14.30 1.22
C CYS A 226 5.49 -13.27 0.14
N GLN A 227 4.65 -12.25 0.04
CA GLN A 227 4.89 -11.06 -0.76
C GLN A 227 4.52 -9.82 0.04
N ILE A 228 5.38 -8.80 -0.05
CA ILE A 228 5.11 -7.42 0.39
C ILE A 228 5.27 -6.49 -0.81
N SER A 229 4.39 -5.51 -0.96
CA SER A 229 4.52 -4.50 -2.01
C SER A 229 4.26 -3.08 -1.51
N ARG A 230 4.84 -2.11 -2.23
CA ARG A 230 4.79 -0.68 -1.91
C ARG A 230 3.36 -0.13 -1.91
N ASN A 231 2.48 -0.73 -2.72
CA ASN A 231 1.10 -0.30 -2.86
C ASN A 231 0.15 -0.98 -1.84
N GLY A 232 0.70 -1.54 -0.76
CA GLY A 232 -0.06 -2.12 0.35
C GLY A 232 -0.66 -3.48 0.05
N VAL A 233 -0.16 -4.21 -0.96
CA VAL A 233 -0.66 -5.55 -1.31
C VAL A 233 0.26 -6.59 -0.69
N PHE A 234 -0.31 -7.41 0.17
CA PHE A 234 0.42 -8.51 0.80
C PHE A 234 -0.18 -9.83 0.39
N LYS A 235 0.65 -10.86 0.35
CA LYS A 235 0.21 -12.21 0.03
C LYS A 235 0.96 -13.25 0.82
N CYS A 236 0.27 -14.33 1.16
CA CYS A 236 0.85 -15.57 1.68
C CYS A 236 0.17 -16.79 1.06
N ASN A 237 0.89 -17.89 0.96
CA ASN A 237 0.35 -19.19 0.52
C ASN A 237 -0.01 -20.12 1.68
N LYS A 238 0.55 -19.91 2.87
CA LYS A 238 0.39 -20.74 4.08
C LYS A 238 0.49 -19.87 5.34
N LYS A 239 0.02 -20.40 6.49
CA LYS A 239 0.11 -19.80 7.84
C LYS A 239 -0.30 -18.30 7.85
N LEU A 240 -1.48 -18.00 7.32
CA LEU A 240 -2.13 -16.69 7.40
C LEU A 240 -2.17 -16.15 8.84
N THR A 241 -2.40 -16.96 9.89
CA THR A 241 -2.35 -16.44 11.27
C THR A 241 -1.01 -15.80 11.58
N PHE A 242 0.08 -16.50 11.26
CA PHE A 242 1.42 -15.97 11.43
C PHE A 242 1.64 -14.73 10.56
N PHE A 243 1.31 -14.81 9.27
CA PHE A 243 1.46 -13.71 8.34
C PHE A 243 0.70 -12.45 8.77
N TYR A 244 -0.52 -12.62 9.26
CA TYR A 244 -1.37 -11.53 9.74
C TYR A 244 -0.74 -10.88 10.97
N ASN A 245 -0.43 -11.66 12.01
CA ASN A 245 0.11 -11.17 13.28
C ASN A 245 1.52 -10.58 13.17
N THR A 246 2.23 -10.84 12.07
CA THR A 246 3.60 -10.37 11.87
C THR A 246 3.73 -9.26 10.85
N ILE A 247 3.12 -9.41 9.67
CA ILE A 247 3.27 -8.48 8.56
C ILE A 247 2.10 -7.53 8.52
N VAL A 248 0.87 -8.07 8.49
CA VAL A 248 -0.33 -7.23 8.34
C VAL A 248 -0.49 -6.29 9.54
N ASP A 249 -0.23 -6.78 10.77
CA ASP A 249 -0.26 -5.95 11.98
C ASP A 249 0.80 -4.83 11.96
N ASP A 250 2.02 -5.11 11.49
CA ASP A 250 3.06 -4.08 11.32
C ASP A 250 2.63 -3.00 10.30
N ILE A 251 1.88 -3.38 9.26
CA ILE A 251 1.30 -2.42 8.31
C ILE A 251 0.12 -1.66 8.89
N ILE A 252 -0.73 -2.31 9.69
CA ILE A 252 -1.82 -1.64 10.39
C ILE A 252 -1.24 -0.55 11.30
N ASN A 253 -0.16 -0.84 12.02
CA ASN A 253 0.53 0.15 12.84
C ASN A 253 1.09 1.31 12.00
N LYS A 254 1.66 1.05 10.82
CA LYS A 254 2.06 2.10 9.87
C LYS A 254 0.88 2.95 9.45
N ALA A 255 -0.23 2.32 9.06
CA ALA A 255 -1.43 3.01 8.60
C ALA A 255 -2.04 3.89 9.70
N ILE A 256 -2.04 3.42 10.95
CA ILE A 256 -2.50 4.20 12.10
C ILE A 256 -1.57 5.40 12.34
N ASN A 257 -0.25 5.19 12.30
CA ASN A 257 0.71 6.28 12.47
C ASN A 257 0.59 7.32 11.35
N ASP A 258 0.43 6.89 10.10
CA ASP A 258 0.23 7.77 8.96
C ASP A 258 -1.10 8.52 9.06
N LEU A 259 -2.18 7.86 9.49
CA LEU A 259 -3.46 8.52 9.74
C LEU A 259 -3.31 9.61 10.79
N ASN A 260 -2.72 9.28 11.94
CA ASN A 260 -2.49 10.23 13.02
C ASN A 260 -1.63 11.41 12.58
N LEU A 261 -0.63 11.15 11.73
CA LEU A 261 0.25 12.18 11.22
C LEU A 261 -0.42 13.01 10.13
N LEU A 262 -1.13 12.44 9.17
CA LEU A 262 -1.57 13.14 7.96
C LEU A 262 -3.03 13.63 8.00
N ASP A 263 -3.85 13.13 8.93
CA ASP A 263 -5.24 13.54 9.06
C ASP A 263 -5.40 14.88 9.80
N ASN A 264 -6.60 15.48 9.71
CA ASN A 264 -6.97 16.74 10.36
C ASN A 264 -6.02 17.90 10.06
N ARG A 265 -5.56 17.97 8.81
CA ARG A 265 -4.73 19.05 8.28
C ARG A 265 -5.48 20.08 7.44
N GLN A 266 -6.79 19.95 7.34
CA GLN A 266 -7.64 20.85 6.57
C GLN A 266 -7.81 22.16 7.33
N ARG A 267 -7.40 23.29 6.74
CA ARG A 267 -7.55 24.59 7.39
C ARG A 267 -9.00 24.94 7.71
N ILE A 268 -9.96 24.46 6.92
CA ILE A 268 -11.40 24.71 7.13
C ILE A 268 -11.90 24.19 8.49
N LYS A 269 -11.22 23.21 9.09
CA LYS A 269 -11.58 22.64 10.39
C LYS A 269 -10.83 23.28 11.55
N GLU A 270 -9.85 24.14 11.27
CA GLU A 270 -8.98 24.74 12.28
C GLU A 270 -9.50 26.09 12.73
N GLU A 271 -9.32 26.38 14.02
CA GLU A 271 -9.60 27.71 14.55
C GLU A 271 -8.68 28.74 13.85
N LYS A 272 -9.28 29.83 13.34
CA LYS A 272 -8.59 30.88 12.58
C LYS A 272 -7.88 30.39 11.31
N PHE A 273 -8.27 29.23 10.77
CA PHE A 273 -7.72 28.67 9.53
C PHE A 273 -6.19 28.51 9.54
N LYS A 274 -5.60 28.24 10.71
CA LYS A 274 -4.14 28.05 10.84
C LYS A 274 -3.67 26.84 10.03
N PRO A 275 -2.59 26.95 9.24
CA PRO A 275 -2.03 25.80 8.55
C PRO A 275 -1.37 24.85 9.56
N LYS A 276 -1.38 23.56 9.24
CA LYS A 276 -0.62 22.51 9.94
C LYS A 276 0.35 21.86 8.95
N PRO A 277 1.52 22.45 8.69
CA PRO A 277 2.45 21.93 7.70
C PRO A 277 3.05 20.58 8.12
N ILE A 278 3.49 19.82 7.12
CA ILE A 278 4.38 18.67 7.29
C ILE A 278 5.69 18.90 6.57
N VAL A 279 6.70 18.16 7.00
CA VAL A 279 8.01 18.15 6.37
C VAL A 279 8.34 16.74 5.93
N ILE A 280 8.86 16.62 4.72
CA ILE A 280 9.62 15.44 4.29
C ILE A 280 11.09 15.77 4.49
N GLU A 281 11.72 15.15 5.49
CA GLU A 281 13.13 15.35 5.81
C GLU A 281 14.01 14.28 5.16
N TYR A 282 15.12 14.72 4.59
CA TYR A 282 16.16 13.90 4.01
C TYR A 282 17.42 13.91 4.87
N LYS A 283 18.13 12.78 4.88
CA LYS A 283 19.43 12.66 5.57
C LYS A 283 20.59 13.36 4.84
N ILE A 284 20.32 13.92 3.66
CA ILE A 284 21.30 14.55 2.78
C ILE A 284 20.76 15.89 2.29
N ASP A 285 21.67 16.80 1.91
CA ASP A 285 21.37 18.09 1.29
C ASP A 285 20.96 17.92 -0.17
N LEU A 286 19.81 17.29 -0.40
CA LEU A 286 19.28 16.96 -1.72
C LEU A 286 19.17 18.20 -2.62
N PHE A 287 18.65 19.31 -2.11
CA PHE A 287 18.35 20.53 -2.88
C PHE A 287 19.52 21.50 -2.98
N LYS A 288 20.72 21.12 -2.50
CA LYS A 288 21.95 21.85 -2.84
C LYS A 288 22.21 21.87 -4.35
N ASP A 289 21.77 20.81 -5.04
CA ASP A 289 21.68 20.76 -6.49
C ASP A 289 20.31 21.30 -6.95
N SER A 290 20.31 22.48 -7.59
CA SER A 290 19.09 23.13 -8.10
C SER A 290 18.34 22.30 -9.15
N SER A 291 19.00 21.31 -9.78
CA SER A 291 18.33 20.38 -10.68
C SER A 291 17.27 19.52 -9.96
N GLN A 292 17.41 19.31 -8.64
CA GLN A 292 16.43 18.60 -7.83
C GLN A 292 15.10 19.37 -7.70
N ASN A 293 15.11 20.71 -7.75
CA ASN A 293 13.88 21.51 -7.78
C ASN A 293 13.09 21.21 -9.06
N LYS A 294 13.78 21.21 -10.21
CA LYS A 294 13.17 20.87 -11.51
C LYS A 294 12.64 19.43 -11.50
N ARG A 295 13.40 18.50 -10.92
CA ARG A 295 12.98 17.11 -10.75
C ARG A 295 11.71 17.00 -9.92
N LEU A 296 11.62 17.70 -8.78
CA LEU A 296 10.39 17.70 -7.98
C LEU A 296 9.20 18.27 -8.77
N ILE A 297 9.40 19.35 -9.53
CA ILE A 297 8.36 19.93 -10.41
C ILE A 297 7.85 18.86 -11.41
N GLU A 298 8.74 18.16 -12.10
CA GLU A 298 8.38 17.11 -13.07
C GLU A 298 7.59 15.97 -12.40
N VAL A 299 8.00 15.57 -11.19
CA VAL A 299 7.31 14.55 -10.40
C VAL A 299 5.89 14.99 -10.07
N LEU A 300 5.73 16.21 -9.56
CA LEU A 300 4.43 16.77 -9.19
C LEU A 300 3.51 16.95 -10.39
N GLN A 301 4.04 17.38 -11.54
CA GLN A 301 3.31 17.47 -12.81
C GLN A 301 2.89 16.11 -13.35
N GLY A 302 3.69 15.06 -13.11
CA GLY A 302 3.40 13.69 -13.54
C GLY A 302 2.32 12.98 -12.73
N ILE A 303 1.85 13.57 -11.61
CA ILE A 303 0.80 12.95 -10.80
C ILE A 303 -0.54 13.00 -11.57
N PRO A 304 -1.25 11.86 -11.74
CA PRO A 304 -2.53 11.87 -12.45
C PRO A 304 -3.62 12.62 -11.70
N TYR A 305 -4.45 13.36 -12.45
CA TYR A 305 -5.57 14.17 -11.91
C TYR A 305 -5.11 15.26 -10.94
N SER A 306 -4.03 15.96 -11.28
CA SER A 306 -3.58 17.13 -10.53
C SER A 306 -3.09 18.24 -11.45
N SER A 307 -2.96 19.43 -10.87
CA SER A 307 -2.30 20.58 -11.48
C SER A 307 -1.22 21.12 -10.53
N LEU A 308 -0.21 21.76 -11.12
CA LEU A 308 0.87 22.43 -10.41
C LEU A 308 1.05 23.84 -10.99
N SER A 309 1.02 24.85 -10.14
CA SER A 309 1.41 26.22 -10.49
C SER A 309 2.74 26.53 -9.81
N VAL A 310 3.77 26.87 -10.58
CA VAL A 310 5.10 27.19 -10.04
C VAL A 310 5.23 28.71 -9.96
N SER A 311 5.39 29.23 -8.74
CA SER A 311 5.61 30.66 -8.51
C SER A 311 7.09 31.01 -8.63
N HIS A 312 7.96 30.13 -8.12
CA HIS A 312 9.41 30.32 -8.13
C HIS A 312 10.14 28.97 -8.07
N SER A 313 11.33 28.85 -8.67
CA SER A 313 12.05 27.57 -8.77
C SER A 313 13.58 27.62 -8.57
N ASN A 314 14.20 28.79 -8.38
CA ASN A 314 15.66 28.91 -8.20
C ASN A 314 16.06 30.18 -7.42
N PRO A 315 16.77 30.11 -6.26
CA PRO A 315 17.35 28.91 -5.64
C PRO A 315 16.33 28.09 -4.83
N TYR A 316 15.23 28.72 -4.40
CA TYR A 316 14.15 28.08 -3.65
C TYR A 316 13.01 27.67 -4.56
N LEU A 317 12.27 26.63 -4.18
CA LEU A 317 11.01 26.26 -4.83
C LEU A 317 9.82 26.78 -4.02
N SER A 318 8.88 27.40 -4.72
CA SER A 318 7.53 27.67 -4.21
C SER A 318 6.53 27.35 -5.30
N CYS A 319 5.66 26.39 -5.04
CA CYS A 319 4.61 25.98 -5.96
C CYS A 319 3.31 25.62 -5.24
N SER A 320 2.20 25.70 -5.95
CA SER A 320 0.88 25.31 -5.47
C SER A 320 0.38 24.10 -6.25
N TYR A 321 0.02 23.05 -5.52
CA TYR A 321 -0.45 21.77 -6.05
C TYR A 321 -1.94 21.58 -5.73
N VAL A 322 -2.69 21.08 -6.71
CA VAL A 322 -4.11 20.74 -6.54
C VAL A 322 -4.37 19.30 -6.98
N ASP A 323 -5.00 18.51 -6.12
CA ASP A 323 -5.54 17.19 -6.42
C ASP A 323 -7.00 17.29 -6.87
N PHE A 324 -7.27 17.14 -8.17
CA PHE A 324 -8.63 17.25 -8.71
C PHE A 324 -9.54 16.08 -8.34
N LYS A 325 -9.02 14.96 -7.81
CA LYS A 325 -9.89 13.84 -7.41
C LYS A 325 -10.77 14.18 -6.22
N ASP A 326 -10.31 15.07 -5.35
CA ASP A 326 -11.07 15.48 -4.19
C ASP A 326 -11.01 16.98 -3.87
N GLY A 327 -10.28 17.77 -4.66
CA GLY A 327 -10.12 19.21 -4.43
C GLY A 327 -9.16 19.55 -3.29
N SER A 328 -8.36 18.59 -2.81
CA SER A 328 -7.30 18.91 -1.86
C SER A 328 -6.20 19.76 -2.51
N SER A 329 -5.62 20.69 -1.77
CA SER A 329 -4.58 21.59 -2.26
C SER A 329 -3.50 21.84 -1.22
N TYR A 330 -2.29 22.08 -1.71
CA TYR A 330 -1.10 22.27 -0.89
C TYR A 330 -0.20 23.31 -1.53
N ASP A 331 0.42 24.16 -0.70
CA ASP A 331 1.61 24.88 -1.13
C ASP A 331 2.82 24.03 -0.75
N ILE A 332 3.80 23.93 -1.65
CA ILE A 332 4.99 23.09 -1.49
C ILE A 332 6.21 24.00 -1.61
N TRP A 333 7.01 24.03 -0.56
CA TRP A 333 8.18 24.88 -0.44
C TRP A 333 9.45 24.07 -0.24
N ILE A 334 10.54 24.55 -0.84
CA ILE A 334 11.90 24.14 -0.53
C ILE A 334 12.65 25.41 -0.12
N LEU A 335 12.79 25.60 1.19
CA LEU A 335 13.54 26.72 1.80
C LEU A 335 14.87 26.27 2.39
N SER A 336 15.06 24.95 2.54
CA SER A 336 16.23 24.32 3.14
C SER A 336 16.75 23.22 2.20
N ASN A 337 18.04 22.87 2.30
CA ASN A 337 18.66 21.94 1.36
C ASN A 337 18.25 20.47 1.56
N ASN A 338 17.67 20.11 2.70
CA ASN A 338 17.41 18.73 3.09
C ASN A 338 15.93 18.43 3.37
N GLU A 339 15.00 19.32 3.01
CA GLU A 339 13.59 19.12 3.31
C GLU A 339 12.64 19.71 2.26
N ILE A 340 11.46 19.08 2.16
CA ILE A 340 10.29 19.64 1.48
C ILE A 340 9.26 19.98 2.54
N THR A 341 8.82 21.23 2.59
CA THR A 341 7.69 21.64 3.42
C THR A 341 6.41 21.59 2.59
N ILE A 342 5.40 20.90 3.09
CA ILE A 342 4.07 20.81 2.47
C ILE A 342 3.10 21.51 3.41
N ILE A 343 2.41 22.53 2.89
CA ILE A 343 1.48 23.39 3.61
C ILE A 343 0.06 23.11 3.12
N PRO A 344 -0.73 22.36 3.89
CA PRO A 344 -2.13 22.12 3.61
C PRO A 344 -2.95 23.41 3.50
N GLN A 345 -3.80 23.48 2.47
CA GLN A 345 -4.72 24.60 2.27
C GLN A 345 -6.11 24.29 2.86
N MET A 346 -7.17 24.91 2.32
CA MET A 346 -8.53 24.79 2.85
C MET A 346 -9.01 23.35 2.94
N ARG A 347 -8.72 22.56 1.91
CA ARG A 347 -9.01 21.12 1.86
C ARG A 347 -7.73 20.33 1.68
N SER A 348 -7.60 19.28 2.47
CA SER A 348 -6.43 18.40 2.57
C SER A 348 -6.84 17.08 3.22
N THR A 349 -7.22 16.10 2.42
CA THR A 349 -7.57 14.78 2.98
C THR A 349 -6.31 13.95 3.25
N TYR A 350 -6.38 13.08 4.26
CA TYR A 350 -5.37 12.04 4.52
C TYR A 350 -4.97 11.32 3.22
N ALA A 351 -5.97 10.87 2.44
CA ALA A 351 -5.75 10.10 1.22
C ALA A 351 -4.96 10.87 0.16
N SER A 352 -5.18 12.18 0.07
CA SER A 352 -4.49 13.04 -0.89
C SER A 352 -3.07 13.38 -0.47
N LEU A 353 -2.83 13.64 0.82
CA LEU A 353 -1.47 13.79 1.36
C LEU A 353 -0.66 12.50 1.23
N GLU A 354 -1.25 11.36 1.58
CA GLU A 354 -0.61 10.06 1.44
C GLU A 354 -0.23 9.79 -0.03
N ARG A 355 -1.14 10.09 -0.96
CA ARG A 355 -0.88 9.98 -2.40
C ARG A 355 0.26 10.91 -2.84
N LEU A 356 0.23 12.18 -2.43
CA LEU A 356 1.26 13.16 -2.77
C LEU A 356 2.64 12.67 -2.30
N ASN A 357 2.76 12.30 -1.02
CA ASN A 357 3.99 11.78 -0.44
C ASN A 357 4.49 10.52 -1.18
N HIS A 358 3.58 9.60 -1.52
CA HIS A 358 3.92 8.42 -2.29
C HIS A 358 4.56 8.73 -3.64
N TYR A 359 4.02 9.71 -4.38
CA TYR A 359 4.59 10.12 -5.66
C TYR A 359 5.93 10.87 -5.50
N ILE A 360 6.06 11.72 -4.48
CA ILE A 360 7.35 12.37 -4.15
C ILE A 360 8.41 11.30 -3.86
N PHE A 361 8.09 10.26 -3.10
CA PHE A 361 9.03 9.19 -2.77
C PHE A 361 9.47 8.38 -4.00
N ILE A 362 8.56 8.11 -4.93
CA ILE A 362 8.90 7.41 -6.19
C ILE A 362 9.76 8.31 -7.08
N GLY A 363 9.37 9.58 -7.20
CA GLY A 363 9.91 10.49 -8.19
C GLY A 363 11.15 11.27 -7.76
N LEU A 364 11.40 11.38 -6.44
CA LEU A 364 12.51 12.15 -5.88
C LEU A 364 13.40 11.31 -4.95
N ARG A 365 13.01 11.05 -3.72
CA ARG A 365 13.72 10.14 -2.79
C ARG A 365 12.79 9.85 -1.62
N GLU A 366 12.97 8.71 -0.97
CA GLU A 366 12.28 8.42 0.29
C GLU A 366 12.85 9.28 1.41
N GLY A 367 11.97 9.92 2.17
CA GLY A 367 12.33 10.75 3.33
C GLY A 367 11.55 10.34 4.58
N THR A 368 11.76 11.05 5.69
CA THR A 368 10.99 10.87 6.91
C THR A 368 9.95 11.98 7.00
N ILE A 369 8.67 11.62 7.13
CA ILE A 369 7.59 12.60 7.28
C ILE A 369 7.46 12.96 8.76
N LYS A 370 7.43 14.25 9.07
CA LYS A 370 7.24 14.77 10.43
C LYS A 370 6.37 16.02 10.44
N ASN A 371 5.92 16.40 11.63
CA ASN A 371 5.31 17.72 11.85
C ASN A 371 6.35 18.81 11.60
N TYR A 372 5.94 19.91 10.98
CA TYR A 372 6.74 21.12 10.98
C TYR A 372 6.78 21.68 12.41
N ILE A 373 7.99 21.89 12.93
CA ILE A 373 8.23 22.51 14.24
C ILE A 373 8.80 23.90 13.93
N MET A 374 8.13 24.93 14.42
CA MET A 374 8.58 26.33 14.30
C MET A 374 9.78 26.61 15.19
#